data_AF-A0A4R9M2J2-F1
#
_entry.id   AF-A0A4R9M2J2-F1
#
_cell.length_a   1.000
_cell.length_b   1.000
_cell.length_c   1.000
_cell.angle_alpha   90.00
_cell.angle_beta   90.00
_cell.angle_gamma   90.00
#
_symmetry.space_group_name_H-M   'P 1'
#
loop_
_entity.id
_entity.type
_entity.pdbx_description
1 polymer ?
#
loop_
_entity_poly.entity_id
_entity_poly.type
_entity_poly.pdbx_seq_one_letter_code
_entity_poly.pdbx_strand_id
1 'polypeptide(L)' 'MSEEQNESTSKETLIVASKVKAYIKSKGFMTSGDAIEGLNEEVYRLIDKALERTSANKRTTARSTDF' A
#
# COMPACT_ATOMS: atom_id res chain seq x y z
N MET A 1 29.67 9.47 -2.19
CA MET A 1 28.20 9.60 -2.25
C MET A 1 27.71 8.16 -2.38
N SER A 2 27.74 7.36 -1.31
CA SER A 2 26.86 7.44 -0.13
C SER A 2 25.42 7.51 -0.64
N GLU A 3 24.62 6.45 -0.66
CA GLU A 3 24.30 5.54 0.46
C GLU A 3 24.04 4.10 -0.02
N GLU A 4 24.48 3.14 0.79
CA GLU A 4 24.07 1.74 0.75
C GLU A 4 22.57 1.63 1.04
N GLN A 5 21.80 0.99 0.16
CA GLN A 5 20.46 0.52 0.50
C GLN A 5 20.52 -0.94 0.93
N ASN A 6 20.42 -1.12 2.24
CA ASN A 6 20.22 -2.40 2.92
C ASN A 6 18.80 -2.90 2.61
N GLU A 7 18.67 -3.77 1.61
CA GLU A 7 17.42 -4.40 1.21
C GLU A 7 17.04 -5.53 2.20
N SER A 8 16.60 -5.14 3.39
CA SER A 8 15.68 -5.98 4.18
C SER A 8 14.28 -5.68 3.66
N THR A 9 13.72 -6.61 2.89
CA THR A 9 12.44 -6.59 2.16
C THR A 9 11.18 -6.48 3.04
N SER A 10 11.23 -5.65 4.08
CA SER A 10 10.06 -5.23 4.83
C SER A 10 9.41 -4.08 4.06
N LYS A 11 8.50 -4.42 3.12
CA LYS A 11 7.68 -3.42 2.41
C LYS A 11 7.18 -2.38 3.41
N GLU A 12 7.60 -1.13 3.23
CA GLU A 12 7.22 -0.06 4.15
C GLU A 12 5.70 0.00 4.28
N THR A 13 5.21 0.22 5.50
CA THR A 13 3.77 0.28 5.71
C THR A 13 3.24 1.62 5.20
N LEU A 14 2.58 1.62 4.04
CA LEU A 14 1.97 2.81 3.44
C LEU A 14 0.68 3.23 4.16
N ILE A 15 0.14 2.36 5.00
CA ILE A 15 -1.11 2.54 5.73
C ILE A 15 -0.88 2.90 7.20
N VAL A 16 -1.69 3.83 7.72
CA VAL A 16 -1.67 4.12 9.17
C VAL A 16 -2.42 3.02 9.91
N ALA A 17 -1.67 2.01 10.39
CA ALA A 17 -2.23 0.83 11.06
C ALA A 17 -3.26 1.18 12.15
N SER A 18 -3.01 2.22 12.94
CA SER A 18 -3.93 2.68 13.99
C SER A 18 -5.30 3.11 13.45
N LYS A 19 -5.34 3.78 12.28
CA LYS A 19 -6.61 4.20 11.65
C LYS A 19 -7.35 3.00 11.08
N VAL A 20 -6.62 2.06 10.46
CA VAL A 20 -7.19 0.82 9.91
C VAL A 20 -7.81 -0.03 11.03
N LYS A 21 -7.05 -0.28 12.11
CA LYS A 21 -7.54 -1.03 13.27
C LYS A 21 -8.74 -0.35 13.91
N ALA A 22 -8.74 0.98 14.04
CA ALA A 22 -9.87 1.73 14.58
C ALA A 22 -11.12 1.59 13.68
N TYR A 23 -10.96 1.61 12.36
CA TYR A 23 -12.07 1.43 11.42
C TYR A 23 -12.64 0.01 11.44
N ILE A 24 -11.78 -1.01 11.51
CA ILE A 24 -12.22 -2.42 11.64
C ILE A 24 -12.95 -2.62 12.97
N LYS A 25 -12.41 -2.06 14.06
CA LYS A 25 -13.02 -2.11 15.39
C LYS A 25 -14.37 -1.38 15.45
N SER A 26 -14.52 -0.25 14.76
CA SER A 26 -15.80 0.48 14.70
C SER A 26 -16.90 -0.30 13.98
N LYS A 27 -16.53 -1.27 13.15
CA LYS A 27 -17.45 -2.22 12.50
C LYS A 27 -17.74 -3.47 13.36
N GLY A 28 -17.20 -3.55 14.57
CA GLY A 28 -17.39 -4.69 15.48
C GLY A 28 -16.47 -5.88 15.22
N PHE A 29 -15.46 -5.72 14.36
CA PHE A 29 -14.49 -6.77 14.04
C PHE A 29 -13.16 -6.54 14.77
N MET A 30 -12.38 -7.61 14.94
CA MET A 30 -11.03 -7.55 15.48
C MET A 30 -10.01 -7.68 14.34
N THR A 31 -8.84 -7.08 14.51
CA THR A 31 -7.76 -7.11 13.52
C THR A 31 -6.62 -7.96 14.07
N SER A 32 -6.22 -8.99 13.34
CA SER A 32 -5.02 -9.78 13.66
C SER A 32 -3.74 -9.01 13.29
N GLY A 33 -2.58 -9.46 13.79
CA GLY A 33 -1.30 -8.79 13.57
C GLY A 33 -0.88 -8.78 12.10
N ASP A 34 -1.12 -9.88 11.40
CA ASP A 34 -0.86 -10.13 9.98
C ASP A 34 -1.82 -9.40 9.03
N ALA A 35 -3.01 -9.00 9.49
CA ALA A 35 -3.98 -8.32 8.64
C ALA A 35 -3.48 -6.96 8.11
N ILE A 36 -2.60 -6.29 8.85
CA ILE A 36 -1.97 -5.04 8.41
C ILE A 36 -0.94 -5.30 7.32
N GLU A 37 -0.16 -6.37 7.45
CA GLU A 37 0.82 -6.77 6.44
C GLU A 37 0.12 -7.14 5.13
N GLY A 38 -0.91 -8.00 5.20
CA GLY A 38 -1.69 -8.39 4.02
C GLY A 38 -2.40 -7.21 3.34
N LEU A 39 -2.93 -6.26 4.12
CA LEU A 39 -3.52 -5.04 3.56
C LEU A 39 -2.45 -4.15 2.89
N ASN A 40 -1.26 -4.06 3.48
CA ASN A 40 -0.16 -3.30 2.89
C ASN A 40 0.23 -3.88 1.53
N GLU A 41 0.34 -5.21 1.43
CA GLU A 41 0.64 -5.88 0.15
C GLU A 41 -0.42 -5.62 -0.91
N GLU A 42 -1.70 -5.65 -0.55
CA GLU A 42 -2.78 -5.36 -1.49
C GLU A 42 -2.76 -3.89 -1.96
N VAL A 43 -2.41 -2.95 -1.06
CA VAL A 43 -2.23 -1.54 -1.42
C VAL A 43 -1.10 -1.37 -2.43
N TYR A 44 0.04 -2.03 -2.25
CA TYR A 44 1.12 -2.03 -3.24
C TYR A 44 0.64 -2.57 -4.58
N ARG A 45 -0.07 -3.70 -4.58
CA ARG A 45 -0.61 -4.30 -5.81
C ARG A 45 -1.57 -3.37 -6.55
N LEU A 46 -2.42 -2.65 -5.82
CA LEU A 46 -3.33 -1.65 -6.39
C LEU A 46 -2.57 -0.47 -7.01
N ILE A 47 -1.53 0.01 -6.34
CA ILE A 47 -0.67 1.10 -6.85
C ILE A 47 0.05 0.64 -8.11
N ASP A 48 0.68 -0.54 -8.12
CA ASP A 48 1.41 -1.06 -9.28
C ASP A 48 0.50 -1.18 -10.50
N LYS A 49 -0.70 -1.72 -10.31
CA LYS A 49 -1.71 -1.81 -11.38
C LYS A 49 -2.15 -0.44 -11.89
N ALA A 50 -2.30 0.54 -10.99
CA ALA A 50 -2.62 1.91 -11.38
C ALA A 50 -1.47 2.54 -12.18
N LEU A 51 -0.22 2.30 -11.78
CA LEU A 51 0.96 2.78 -12.49
C LEU A 51 1.12 2.11 -13.86
N GLU A 52 0.84 0.82 -13.98
CA GLU A 52 0.81 0.10 -15.26
C GLU A 52 -0.20 0.75 -16.23
N ARG A 53 -1.42 1.03 -15.77
CA ARG A 53 -2.44 1.73 -16.57
C ARG A 53 -2.02 3.15 -16.92
N THR A 54 -1.40 3.86 -15.98
CA THR A 54 -0.91 5.22 -16.19
C THR A 54 0.17 5.24 -17.28
N SER A 55 1.13 4.32 -17.19
CA SER A 55 2.20 4.11 -18.17
C SER A 55 1.66 3.68 -19.54
N ALA A 56 0.68 2.76 -19.58
CA ALA A 56 0.01 2.33 -20.80
C ALA A 56 -0.69 3.50 -21.52
N ASN A 57 -1.20 4.47 -20.75
CA ASN A 57 -1.76 5.71 -21.27
C ASN A 57 -0.72 6.80 -21.56
N LYS A 58 0.59 6.46 -21.54
CA LYS A 58 1.73 7.38 -21.73
C LYS A 58 1.74 8.57 -20.77
N ARG A 59 1.13 8.39 -19.59
CA ARG A 59 1.10 9.38 -18.53
C ARG A 59 2.14 8.98 -17.48
N THR A 60 2.69 9.96 -16.79
CA THR A 60 3.54 9.77 -15.60
C THR A 60 2.82 10.19 -14.31
N THR A 61 1.63 10.77 -14.45
CA THR A 61 0.78 11.20 -13.34
C THR A 61 -0.36 10.21 -13.15
N ALA A 62 -0.32 9.44 -12.06
CA ALA A 62 -1.41 8.58 -11.65
C ALA A 62 -2.62 9.45 -11.26
N ARG A 63 -3.79 9.15 -11.83
CA ARG A 63 -5.05 9.83 -11.53
C ARG A 63 -5.98 8.87 -10.81
N SER A 64 -7.04 9.42 -10.20
CA SER A 64 -8.11 8.63 -9.58
C SER A 64 -8.75 7.62 -10.53
N THR A 65 -8.67 7.83 -11.84
CA THR A 65 -9.17 6.92 -12.88
C THR A 65 -8.27 5.71 -13.13
N ASP A 66 -7.01 5.73 -12.67
CA ASP A 66 -6.05 4.65 -12.91
C ASP A 66 -6.12 3.58 -11.80
N PHE A 67 -6.50 3.98 -10.57
CA PHE A 67 -6.73 3.08 -9.42
C PHE A 67 -7.98 2.21 -9.60
#